data_AF-A0A661M647-F1
#
_entry.id   AF-A0A661M647-F1
#
_cell.length_a   1.000
_cell.length_b   1.000
_cell.length_c   1.000
_cell.angle_alpha   90.00
_cell.angle_beta   90.00
_cell.angle_gamma   90.00
#
_symmetry.space_group_name_H-M   'P 1'
#
loop_
_entity.id
_entity.type
_entity.pdbx_description
1 polymer ?
#
loop_
_entity_poly.entity_id
_entity_poly.type
_entity_poly.pdbx_seq_one_letter_code
_entity_poly.pdbx_strand_id
1 'polypeptide(L)'
;MTIIAQNSRDAFTVTTPEPHVRDLKVLISPEIQEEVKDLSVGMTILPPGNSSSYHAHDAEAETWIIVSGRGEVVVDDERLSVGPETVVHLPRNSRHQIVNTGRETLRMFWVYTPPGGERVVLDGKMG
;
A
#
# COMPACT_ATOMS: atom_id res chain seq x y z
N MET A 1 26.95 -8.22 4.43
CA MET A 1 25.76 -7.52 4.94
C MET A 1 25.52 -6.35 4.02
N THR A 2 24.44 -6.40 3.23
CA THR A 2 24.06 -5.33 2.31
C THR A 2 23.04 -4.43 3.00
N ILE A 3 23.22 -3.11 2.91
CA ILE A 3 22.24 -2.12 3.39
C ILE A 3 21.46 -1.64 2.16
N ILE A 4 20.13 -1.76 2.20
CA ILE A 4 19.25 -1.28 1.14
C ILE A 4 18.59 0.02 1.62
N ALA A 5 18.71 1.08 0.81
CA ALA A 5 18.05 2.36 1.05
C ALA A 5 17.40 2.83 -0.25
N GLN A 6 16.07 2.97 -0.25
CA GLN A 6 15.29 3.39 -1.41
C GLN A 6 14.44 4.62 -1.05
N ASN A 7 14.55 5.70 -1.82
CA ASN A 7 13.63 6.83 -1.73
C ASN A 7 12.41 6.58 -2.62
N SER A 8 11.21 6.95 -2.16
CA SER A 8 9.98 6.74 -2.94
C SER A 8 9.93 7.53 -4.26
N ARG A 9 10.74 8.59 -4.40
CA ARG A 9 10.86 9.35 -5.66
C ARG A 9 11.48 8.52 -6.79
N ASP A 10 12.36 7.58 -6.44
CA ASP A 10 13.14 6.76 -7.39
C ASP A 10 12.55 5.34 -7.55
N ALA A 11 11.43 5.07 -6.90
CA ALA A 11 10.78 3.76 -6.90
C ALA A 11 10.03 3.49 -8.22
N PHE A 12 10.01 2.21 -8.64
CA PHE A 12 9.09 1.76 -9.68
C PHE A 12 7.66 2.18 -9.33
N THR A 13 6.94 2.73 -10.29
CA THR A 13 5.63 3.36 -10.07
C THR A 13 4.64 2.94 -11.14
N VAL A 14 3.44 2.57 -10.72
CA VAL A 14 2.28 2.33 -11.59
C VAL A 14 1.13 3.20 -11.11
N THR A 15 0.51 3.93 -12.02
CA THR A 15 -0.77 4.60 -11.78
C THR A 15 -1.89 3.65 -12.16
N THR A 16 -2.79 3.36 -11.23
CA THR A 16 -3.95 2.48 -11.48
C THR A 16 -5.05 3.22 -12.24
N PRO A 17 -5.87 2.51 -13.03
CA PRO A 17 -6.99 3.11 -13.75
C PRO A 17 -8.18 3.43 -12.82
N GLU A 18 -9.18 4.12 -13.37
CA GLU A 18 -10.49 4.29 -12.76
C GLU A 18 -11.15 2.92 -12.46
N PRO A 19 -11.96 2.80 -11.39
CA PRO A 19 -12.41 3.87 -10.49
C PRO A 19 -11.46 4.18 -9.33
N HIS A 20 -10.30 3.50 -9.27
CA HIS A 20 -9.41 3.49 -8.09
C HIS A 20 -8.06 4.14 -8.39
N VAL A 21 -8.08 5.31 -9.02
CA VAL A 21 -6.87 6.03 -9.46
C VAL A 21 -5.97 6.40 -8.27
N ARG A 22 -4.77 5.82 -8.26
CA ARG A 22 -3.71 6.09 -7.29
C ARG A 22 -2.36 5.68 -7.88
N ASP A 23 -1.28 6.26 -7.36
CA ASP A 23 0.05 5.73 -7.67
C ASP A 23 0.44 4.67 -6.65
N LEU A 24 0.90 3.54 -7.15
CA LEU A 24 1.48 2.45 -6.37
C LEU A 24 2.96 2.36 -6.68
N LYS A 25 3.76 2.33 -5.62
CA LYS A 25 5.21 2.29 -5.68
C LYS A 25 5.74 1.07 -4.95
N VAL A 26 6.72 0.38 -5.53
CA VAL A 26 7.44 -0.73 -4.86
C VAL A 26 8.84 -0.26 -4.52
N LEU A 27 9.19 -0.31 -3.23
CA LEU A 27 10.47 0.20 -2.70
C LEU A 27 11.43 -0.91 -2.31
N ILE A 28 10.93 -1.91 -1.59
CA ILE A 28 11.73 -3.05 -1.09
C ILE A 28 10.95 -4.32 -1.43
N SER A 29 11.56 -5.29 -2.09
CA SER A 29 10.93 -6.58 -2.41
C SER A 29 11.98 -7.60 -2.87
N PRO A 30 11.77 -8.91 -2.61
CA PRO A 30 12.60 -9.96 -3.19
C PRO A 30 12.69 -9.93 -4.72
N GLU A 31 11.72 -9.32 -5.40
CA GLU A 31 11.64 -9.25 -6.86
C GLU A 31 12.59 -8.21 -7.46
N ILE A 32 12.99 -7.21 -6.68
CA ILE A 32 13.85 -6.10 -7.15
C ILE A 32 15.16 -5.99 -6.37
N GLN A 33 15.27 -6.65 -5.21
CA GLN A 33 16.51 -6.78 -4.45
C GLN A 33 16.70 -8.23 -3.95
N GLU A 34 17.77 -8.89 -4.36
CA GLU A 34 18.03 -10.31 -4.07
C GLU A 34 18.27 -10.61 -2.58
N GLU A 35 18.72 -9.63 -1.79
CA GLU A 35 18.98 -9.81 -0.35
C GLU A 35 17.71 -9.78 0.51
N VAL A 36 16.58 -9.33 -0.04
CA VAL A 36 15.29 -9.26 0.65
C VAL A 36 14.58 -10.60 0.56
N LYS A 37 14.06 -11.10 1.69
CA LYS A 37 13.34 -12.38 1.76
C LYS A 37 12.04 -12.33 2.56
N ASP A 38 12.00 -11.51 3.61
CA ASP A 38 10.97 -11.63 4.65
C ASP A 38 9.78 -10.68 4.48
N LEU A 39 9.93 -9.64 3.66
CA LEU A 39 8.90 -8.62 3.48
C LEU A 39 8.99 -7.93 2.13
N SER A 40 7.93 -7.22 1.77
CA SER A 40 7.99 -6.17 0.76
C SER A 40 7.41 -4.87 1.31
N VAL A 41 7.96 -3.74 0.87
CA VAL A 41 7.55 -2.40 1.25
C VAL A 41 7.25 -1.60 0.00
N GLY A 42 6.17 -0.85 0.04
CA GLY A 42 5.86 0.13 -0.98
C GLY A 42 5.13 1.33 -0.45
N MET A 43 4.71 2.20 -1.36
CA MET A 43 3.98 3.42 -1.03
C MET A 43 2.77 3.58 -1.94
N THR A 44 1.65 3.97 -1.35
CA THR A 44 0.45 4.41 -2.06
C THR A 44 0.34 5.93 -1.97
N ILE A 45 0.10 6.58 -3.12
CA ILE A 45 -0.20 8.00 -3.21
C ILE A 45 -1.64 8.11 -3.74
N LEU A 46 -2.55 8.51 -2.86
CA LEU A 46 -3.98 8.47 -3.09
C LEU A 46 -4.57 9.89 -3.18
N PRO A 47 -5.02 10.34 -4.36
CA PRO A 47 -5.64 11.65 -4.54
C PRO A 47 -6.92 11.83 -3.68
N PRO A 48 -7.30 13.08 -3.35
CA PRO A 48 -8.56 13.38 -2.67
C PRO A 48 -9.78 12.76 -3.36
N GLY A 49 -10.69 12.17 -2.58
CA GLY A 49 -11.91 11.55 -3.09
C GLY A 49 -11.73 10.18 -3.75
N ASN A 50 -10.49 9.68 -3.88
CA ASN A 50 -10.21 8.37 -4.47
C ASN A 50 -10.05 7.27 -3.41
N SER A 51 -9.98 6.01 -3.83
CA SER A 51 -9.86 4.84 -2.95
C SER A 51 -9.05 3.71 -3.57
N SER A 52 -8.55 2.78 -2.75
CA SER A 52 -8.15 1.46 -3.25
C SER A 52 -9.38 0.63 -3.64
N SER A 53 -9.17 -0.49 -4.34
CA SER A 53 -10.20 -1.53 -4.44
C SER A 53 -10.49 -2.13 -3.05
N TYR A 54 -11.70 -2.66 -2.87
CA TYR A 54 -12.07 -3.44 -1.69
C TYR A 54 -11.71 -4.91 -1.91
N HIS A 55 -10.65 -5.37 -1.26
CA HIS A 55 -10.04 -6.68 -1.53
C HIS A 55 -9.39 -7.26 -0.29
N ALA A 56 -8.92 -8.50 -0.39
CA ALA A 56 -8.17 -9.18 0.66
C ALA A 56 -7.00 -9.96 0.04
N HIS A 57 -6.01 -10.23 0.86
CA HIS A 57 -4.87 -11.10 0.57
C HIS A 57 -4.97 -12.36 1.44
N ASP A 58 -4.81 -13.54 0.84
CA ASP A 58 -4.86 -14.82 1.53
C ASP A 58 -3.48 -15.21 2.11
N ALA A 59 -2.41 -14.89 1.37
CA ALA A 59 -1.04 -15.20 1.73
C ALA A 59 -0.40 -14.16 2.66
N GLU A 60 -0.65 -12.87 2.43
CA GLU A 60 0.04 -11.78 3.10
C GLU A 60 -0.83 -11.13 4.21
N ALA A 61 -0.22 -10.82 5.34
CA ALA A 61 -0.72 -9.75 6.20
C ALA A 61 -0.17 -8.42 5.68
N GLU A 62 -0.96 -7.36 5.81
CA GLU A 62 -0.58 -6.02 5.35
C GLU A 62 -0.52 -5.04 6.52
N THR A 63 0.46 -4.15 6.52
CA THR A 63 0.55 -3.06 7.50
C THR A 63 0.72 -1.73 6.80
N TRP A 64 -0.16 -0.78 7.12
CA TRP A 64 -0.13 0.58 6.60
C TRP A 64 0.47 1.54 7.62
N ILE A 65 1.28 2.48 7.13
CA ILE A 65 1.83 3.58 7.92
C ILE A 65 1.45 4.87 7.19
N ILE A 66 0.49 5.61 7.75
CA ILE A 66 0.02 6.86 7.15
C ILE A 66 1.02 7.97 7.47
N VAL A 67 1.54 8.64 6.45
CA VAL A 67 2.58 9.68 6.60
C VAL A 67 2.07 11.09 6.27
N SER A 68 1.05 11.22 5.42
CA SER A 68 0.40 12.51 5.13
C SER A 68 -1.03 12.31 4.66
N GLY A 69 -1.85 13.37 4.76
CA GLY A 69 -3.27 13.33 4.41
C GLY A 69 -4.12 12.60 5.44
N ARG A 70 -5.42 12.47 5.17
CA ARG A 70 -6.41 11.86 6.07
C ARG A 70 -7.41 11.05 5.27
N GLY A 71 -7.94 9.99 5.88
CA GLY A 71 -8.84 9.07 5.21
C GLY A 71 -9.60 8.18 6.17
N GLU A 72 -10.25 7.18 5.61
CA GLU A 72 -10.90 6.09 6.34
C GLU A 72 -10.33 4.77 5.86
N VAL A 73 -9.96 3.92 6.82
CA VAL A 73 -9.73 2.50 6.56
C VAL A 73 -11.06 1.79 6.79
N VAL A 74 -11.51 1.06 5.78
CA VAL A 74 -12.69 0.21 5.82
C VAL A 74 -12.21 -1.22 5.95
N VAL A 75 -12.65 -1.95 6.98
CA VAL A 75 -12.35 -3.37 7.16
C VAL A 75 -13.63 -4.08 7.56
N ASP A 76 -14.06 -5.05 6.78
CA ASP A 76 -15.36 -5.72 6.94
C ASP A 76 -16.52 -4.71 7.07
N ASP A 77 -17.13 -4.59 8.26
CA ASP A 77 -18.23 -3.66 8.55
C ASP A 77 -17.78 -2.40 9.31
N GLU A 78 -16.49 -2.27 9.60
CA GLU A 78 -15.93 -1.18 10.40
C GLU A 78 -15.28 -0.10 9.53
N ARG A 79 -15.37 1.15 10.00
CA ARG A 79 -14.69 2.31 9.43
C ARG A 79 -13.90 3.02 10.50
N LEU A 80 -12.61 3.19 10.24
CA LEU A 80 -11.67 3.83 11.16
C LEU A 80 -11.06 5.05 10.48
N SER A 81 -11.25 6.23 11.06
CA SER A 81 -10.57 7.44 10.57
C SER A 81 -9.07 7.35 10.84
N VAL A 82 -8.26 7.67 9.83
CA VAL A 82 -6.80 7.63 9.91
C VAL A 82 -6.17 8.93 9.42
N GLY A 83 -4.98 9.24 9.94
CA GLY A 83 -4.18 10.39 9.56
C GLY A 83 -2.69 10.11 9.83
N PRO A 84 -1.82 11.12 9.71
CA PRO A 84 -0.38 10.94 9.88
C PRO A 84 -0.06 10.31 11.24
N GLU A 85 1.01 9.52 11.28
CA GLU A 85 1.48 8.79 12.47
C GLU A 85 0.54 7.66 12.93
N THR A 86 -0.45 7.29 12.11
CA THR A 86 -1.29 6.12 12.34
C THR A 86 -0.72 4.89 11.65
N VAL A 87 -0.62 3.78 12.40
CA VAL A 87 -0.25 2.47 11.88
C VAL A 87 -1.49 1.56 11.94
N VAL A 88 -1.80 0.89 10.83
CA VAL A 88 -2.93 -0.03 10.72
C VAL A 88 -2.41 -1.39 10.32
N HIS A 89 -2.77 -2.43 11.06
CA HIS A 89 -2.43 -3.80 10.74
C HIS A 89 -3.66 -4.55 10.26
N LEU A 90 -3.55 -5.18 9.10
CA LEU A 90 -4.60 -5.92 8.41
C LEU A 90 -4.20 -7.40 8.37
N PRO A 91 -4.85 -8.24 9.19
CA PRO A 91 -4.60 -9.68 9.17
C PRO A 91 -4.92 -10.29 7.81
N ARG A 92 -4.34 -11.47 7.53
CA ARG A 92 -4.68 -12.26 6.33
C ARG A 92 -6.19 -12.49 6.25
N ASN A 93 -6.71 -12.51 5.04
CA ASN A 93 -8.12 -12.67 4.71
C ASN A 93 -9.04 -11.55 5.22
N SER A 94 -8.51 -10.47 5.82
CA SER A 94 -9.32 -9.29 6.10
C SER A 94 -9.59 -8.53 4.81
N ARG A 95 -10.87 -8.32 4.48
CA ARG A 95 -11.23 -7.47 3.35
C ARG A 95 -11.10 -6.02 3.77
N HIS A 96 -10.34 -5.24 3.02
CA HIS A 96 -10.00 -3.88 3.40
C HIS A 96 -9.96 -2.93 2.22
N GLN A 97 -10.10 -1.64 2.53
CA GLN A 97 -9.98 -0.53 1.61
C GLN A 97 -9.47 0.71 2.33
N ILE A 98 -8.64 1.51 1.66
CA ILE A 98 -8.32 2.88 2.08
C ILE A 98 -9.10 3.87 1.22
N VAL A 99 -9.76 4.84 1.84
CA VAL A 99 -10.50 5.91 1.17
C VAL A 99 -9.90 7.25 1.60
N ASN A 100 -9.49 8.08 0.65
CA ASN A 100 -9.08 9.44 0.96
C ASN A 100 -10.31 10.36 1.06
N THR A 101 -10.77 10.57 2.29
CA THR A 101 -11.88 11.48 2.63
C THR A 101 -11.41 12.93 2.86
N GLY A 102 -10.11 13.18 2.81
CA GLY A 102 -9.51 14.49 2.98
C GLY A 102 -9.52 15.35 1.71
N ARG A 103 -8.98 16.57 1.85
CA ARG A 103 -8.79 17.53 0.75
C ARG A 103 -7.39 17.53 0.16
N GLU A 104 -6.48 16.79 0.78
CA GLU A 104 -5.07 16.68 0.40
C GLU A 104 -4.74 15.24 0.01
N THR A 105 -3.68 15.05 -0.76
CA THR A 105 -3.22 13.71 -1.14
C THR A 105 -2.79 12.91 0.10
N LEU A 106 -3.39 11.74 0.26
CA LEU A 106 -2.99 10.77 1.27
C LEU A 106 -1.77 10.01 0.78
N ARG A 107 -0.75 9.89 1.63
CA ARG A 107 0.43 9.08 1.38
C ARG A 107 0.58 8.07 2.50
N MET A 108 0.76 6.82 2.14
CA MET A 108 0.99 5.75 3.10
C MET A 108 2.05 4.78 2.61
N PHE A 109 2.89 4.30 3.50
CA PHE A 109 3.66 3.09 3.24
C PHE A 109 2.77 1.87 3.50
N TRP A 110 2.99 0.82 2.73
CA TRP A 110 2.45 -0.51 3.00
C TRP A 110 3.59 -1.51 3.14
N VAL A 111 3.38 -2.52 3.96
CA VAL A 111 4.31 -3.63 4.18
C VAL A 111 3.54 -4.93 4.08
N TYR A 112 3.98 -5.84 3.20
CA TYR A 112 3.46 -7.21 3.14
C TYR A 112 4.39 -8.18 3.86
N THR A 113 3.80 -9.08 4.64
CA THR A 113 4.51 -10.19 5.30
C THR A 113 3.70 -11.50 5.21
N PRO A 114 4.22 -12.57 4.57
CA PRO A 114 5.41 -12.59 3.71
C PRO A 114 5.25 -11.65 2.48
N PRO A 115 6.30 -11.42 1.68
CA PRO A 115 6.18 -10.73 0.40
C PRO A 115 5.43 -11.58 -0.65
N GLY A 116 4.90 -10.94 -1.68
CA GLY A 116 4.22 -11.61 -2.79
C GLY A 116 3.22 -10.70 -3.51
N GLY A 117 2.39 -10.00 -2.75
CA GLY A 117 1.34 -9.12 -3.27
C GLY A 117 1.85 -8.01 -4.21
N GLU A 118 3.07 -7.51 -4.00
CA GLU A 118 3.66 -6.47 -4.84
C GLU A 118 3.91 -6.90 -6.29
N ARG A 119 3.97 -8.20 -6.57
CA ARG A 119 4.15 -8.73 -7.94
C ARG A 119 3.03 -8.27 -8.87
N VAL A 120 1.82 -8.10 -8.36
CA VAL A 120 0.69 -7.58 -9.16
C VAL A 120 0.98 -6.17 -9.66
N VAL A 121 1.67 -5.35 -8.85
CA VAL A 121 2.12 -4.01 -9.22
C VAL A 121 3.25 -4.07 -10.23
N LEU A 122 4.28 -4.90 -9.97
CA LEU A 122 5.46 -5.05 -10.83
C LEU A 122 5.11 -5.60 -12.22
N ASP A 123 4.18 -6.54 -12.30
CA ASP A 123 3.71 -7.14 -13.54
C ASP A 123 2.76 -6.22 -14.35
N GLY A 124 2.36 -5.07 -13.78
CA GLY A 124 1.38 -4.17 -14.39
C GLY A 124 -0.03 -4.77 -14.47
N LYS A 125 -0.35 -5.76 -13.63
CA LYS A 125 -1.64 -6.48 -13.62
C LYS A 125 -2.70 -5.82 -12.73
N MET A 126 -2.46 -4.60 -12.26
CA MET A 126 -3.43 -3.79 -11.52
C MET A 126 -4.46 -3.20 -12.50
N GLY A 127 -5.45 -4.01 -12.89
CA GLY A 127 -6.60 -3.64 -13.73
C GLY A 127 -7.91 -4.02 -13.08
#